data_AF-A0A4V2DW43-F1
#
_entry.id   AF-A0A4V2DW43-F1
#
_cell.length_a   1.000
_cell.length_b   1.000
_cell.length_c   1.000
_cell.angle_alpha   90.00
_cell.angle_beta   90.00
_cell.angle_gamma   90.00
#
_symmetry.space_group_name_H-M   'P 1'
#
loop_
_entity.id
_entity.type
_entity.pdbx_description
1 polymer ?
#
loop_
_entity_poly.entity_id
_entity_poly.type
_entity_poly.pdbx_seq_one_letter_code
_entity_poly.pdbx_strand_id
1 'polypeptide(L)'
;LIMSFKLTLGKLAIVKKPIYEYMYYYLTSINIKTFGAQAVKGITLNNDSINSITVKLPIIDEQIKISKFLTDFENLTEKQSIKVKLLKNYKNGLLRKMFV
;
A
#
# COMPACT_ATOMS: atom_id res chain seq x y z
N LEU A 1 -27.33 20.67 -23.09
CA LEU A 1 -27.55 19.68 -22.01
C LEU A 1 -26.30 19.64 -21.12
N ILE A 2 -26.13 20.65 -20.28
CA ILE A 2 -25.01 20.72 -19.32
C ILE A 2 -25.50 19.99 -18.08
N MET A 3 -25.11 18.72 -17.92
CA MET A 3 -25.47 17.95 -16.74
C MET A 3 -24.42 18.22 -15.65
N SER A 4 -24.61 19.33 -14.94
CA SER A 4 -23.84 19.71 -13.76
C SER A 4 -24.14 18.72 -12.63
N PHE A 5 -23.39 17.62 -12.57
CA PHE A 5 -23.48 16.69 -11.45
C PHE A 5 -22.76 17.32 -10.25
N LYS A 6 -23.55 17.98 -9.39
CA LYS A 6 -23.11 18.50 -8.08
C LYS A 6 -22.66 17.30 -7.22
N LEU A 7 -21.38 16.94 -7.31
CA LEU A 7 -20.80 15.87 -6.50
C LEU A 7 -20.68 16.35 -5.05
N THR A 8 -21.59 15.92 -4.19
CA THR A 8 -21.55 16.15 -2.75
C THR A 8 -20.25 15.58 -2.15
N LEU A 9 -19.55 16.35 -1.32
CA LEU A 9 -18.24 16.06 -0.69
C LEU A 9 -18.10 14.63 -0.12
N GLY A 10 -19.17 14.04 0.40
CA GLY A 10 -19.17 12.65 0.90
C GLY A 10 -18.94 11.58 -0.18
N LYS A 11 -19.47 11.77 -1.41
CA LYS A 11 -19.20 10.87 -2.55
C LYS A 11 -17.75 10.99 -3.03
N LEU A 12 -17.17 12.18 -2.91
CA LEU A 12 -15.77 12.41 -3.28
C LEU A 12 -14.82 11.63 -2.34
N ALA A 13 -15.09 11.56 -1.04
CA ALA A 13 -14.28 10.79 -0.09
C ALA A 13 -14.35 9.27 -0.36
N ILE A 14 -15.54 8.76 -0.68
CA ILE A 14 -15.76 7.32 -0.96
C ILE A 14 -15.07 6.89 -2.27
N VAL A 15 -15.09 7.73 -3.31
CA VAL A 15 -14.40 7.47 -4.58
C VAL A 15 -12.89 7.70 -4.47
N LYS A 16 -12.45 8.61 -3.60
CA LYS A 16 -11.03 8.90 -3.37
C LYS A 16 -10.30 7.77 -2.65
N LYS A 17 -10.93 7.14 -1.66
CA LYS A 17 -10.33 6.04 -0.89
C LYS A 17 -9.73 4.91 -1.77
N PRO A 18 -10.49 4.31 -2.72
CA PRO A 18 -9.95 3.23 -3.55
C PRO A 18 -8.84 3.70 -4.50
N ILE A 19 -8.90 4.96 -4.97
CA ILE A 19 -7.82 5.53 -5.79
C ILE A 19 -6.49 5.59 -5.01
N TYR A 20 -6.54 5.97 -3.73
CA TYR A 20 -5.35 6.11 -2.90
C TYR A 20 -4.74 4.77 -2.52
N GLU A 21 -5.57 3.78 -2.16
CA GLU A 21 -5.11 2.42 -1.86
C GLU A 21 -4.50 1.77 -3.11
N TYR A 22 -5.13 1.97 -4.27
CA TYR A 22 -4.59 1.45 -5.52
C TYR A 22 -3.25 2.12 -5.87
N MET A 23 -3.17 3.45 -5.76
CA MET A 23 -1.92 4.18 -5.98
C MET A 23 -0.82 3.75 -5.02
N TYR A 24 -1.13 3.48 -3.75
CA TYR A 24 -0.16 2.98 -2.78
C TYR A 24 0.46 1.65 -3.26
N TYR A 25 -0.37 0.68 -3.63
CA TYR A 25 0.12 -0.61 -4.14
C TYR A 25 0.80 -0.50 -5.50
N TYR A 26 0.31 0.36 -6.39
CA TYR A 26 0.93 0.58 -7.70
C TYR A 26 2.32 1.19 -7.56
N LEU A 27 2.46 2.26 -6.77
CA LEU A 27 3.74 2.95 -6.59
C LEU A 27 4.77 2.08 -5.88
N THR A 28 4.34 1.22 -4.95
CA THR A 28 5.23 0.23 -4.30
C THR A 28 5.65 -0.89 -5.24
N SER A 29 4.85 -1.20 -6.27
CA SER A 29 5.17 -2.23 -7.27
C SER A 29 6.16 -1.76 -8.36
N ILE A 30 6.26 -0.45 -8.61
CA ILE A 30 7.17 0.10 -9.62
C ILE A 30 8.55 0.39 -9.03
N ASN A 31 9.57 0.32 -9.87
CA ASN A 31 10.92 0.70 -9.47
C ASN A 31 11.07 2.23 -9.52
N ILE A 32 10.62 2.91 -8.45
CA ILE A 32 10.70 4.38 -8.31
C ILE A 32 12.12 4.93 -8.57
N LYS A 33 13.15 4.10 -8.34
CA LYS A 33 14.55 4.46 -8.55
C LYS A 33 14.90 4.82 -9.99
N THR A 34 14.14 4.30 -10.97
CA THR A 34 14.39 4.60 -12.39
C THR A 34 13.92 5.99 -12.80
N PHE A 35 13.15 6.67 -11.94
CA PHE A 35 12.59 7.99 -12.24
C PHE A 35 13.34 9.13 -11.57
N GLY A 36 14.18 8.86 -10.57
CA GLY A 36 14.92 9.90 -9.86
C GLY A 36 16.38 9.97 -10.26
N ALA A 37 16.99 11.13 -10.04
CA ALA A 37 18.43 11.31 -10.23
C ALA A 37 19.21 10.73 -9.04
N GLN A 38 20.34 10.07 -9.32
CA GLN A 38 21.25 9.57 -8.30
C GLN A 38 21.91 10.76 -7.58
N ALA A 39 21.62 10.94 -6.30
CA ALA A 39 22.28 11.91 -5.43
C ALA A 39 23.19 11.20 -4.41
N VAL A 40 24.09 11.96 -3.80
CA VAL A 40 25.10 11.47 -2.83
C VAL A 40 24.46 10.77 -1.61
N LYS A 41 23.20 11.10 -1.27
CA LYS A 41 22.44 10.54 -0.14
C LYS A 41 21.30 9.58 -0.53
N GLY A 42 21.17 9.24 -1.81
CA GLY A 42 20.08 8.40 -2.31
C GLY A 42 19.43 8.97 -3.57
N ILE A 43 18.22 8.53 -3.87
CA ILE A 43 17.50 8.96 -5.08
C ILE A 43 16.54 10.08 -4.70
N THR A 44 16.68 11.22 -5.36
CA THR A 44 15.80 12.37 -5.16
C THR A 44 14.81 12.45 -6.30
N LEU A 45 13.51 12.48 -5.98
CA LEU A 45 12.44 12.74 -6.92
C LEU A 45 12.09 14.23 -6.86
N ASN A 46 12.19 14.92 -7.99
CA ASN A 46 11.60 16.26 -8.15
C ASN A 46 10.16 16.13 -8.71
N ASN A 47 9.42 17.25 -8.76
CA ASN A 47 8.05 17.25 -9.30
C ASN A 47 7.98 16.71 -10.73
N ASP A 48 8.97 17.01 -11.57
CA ASP A 48 9.00 16.55 -12.97
C ASP A 48 9.18 15.02 -13.06
N SER A 49 10.05 14.47 -12.23
CA SER A 49 10.28 13.02 -12.09
C SER A 49 8.99 12.31 -11.67
N ILE A 50 8.27 12.85 -10.68
CA ILE A 50 6.99 12.30 -10.22
C ILE A 50 5.94 12.37 -11.32
N ASN A 51 5.84 13.49 -12.02
CA ASN A 51 4.88 13.69 -13.11
C ASN A 51 5.16 12.81 -14.34
N SER A 52 6.41 12.36 -14.52
CA SER A 52 6.78 11.42 -15.58
C SER A 52 6.35 9.97 -15.32
N ILE A 53 5.94 9.63 -14.08
CA ILE A 53 5.52 8.28 -13.73
C ILE A 53 4.19 7.99 -14.43
N THR A 54 4.22 7.08 -15.40
CA THR A 54 3.01 6.61 -16.07
C THR A 54 2.28 5.62 -15.16
N VAL A 55 1.10 6.02 -14.69
CA VAL A 55 0.23 5.17 -13.88
C VAL A 55 -0.82 4.52 -14.79
N LYS A 56 -0.85 3.19 -14.84
CA LYS A 56 -1.98 2.47 -15.43
C LYS A 56 -3.15 2.61 -14.48
N LEU A 57 -4.20 3.32 -14.89
CA LEU A 57 -5.38 3.53 -14.06
C LEU A 57 -6.56 2.71 -14.63
N PRO A 58 -6.80 1.49 -14.11
CA PRO A 58 -7.93 0.66 -14.53
C PRO A 58 -9.27 1.27 -14.06
N ILE A 59 -10.40 0.66 -14.42
CA ILE A 59 -11.71 1.16 -13.96
C ILE A 59 -11.85 1.06 -12.43
N ILE A 60 -12.72 1.89 -11.85
CA ILE A 60 -12.86 2.00 -10.38
C ILE A 60 -13.13 0.66 -9.70
N ASP A 61 -13.93 -0.21 -10.32
CA ASP A 61 -14.27 -1.52 -9.77
C ASP A 61 -13.06 -2.46 -9.72
N GLU A 62 -12.17 -2.37 -10.71
CA GLU A 62 -10.92 -3.12 -10.73
C GLU A 62 -9.93 -2.58 -9.70
N GLN A 63 -9.84 -1.26 -9.55
CA GLN A 63 -9.01 -0.64 -8.50
C GLN A 63 -9.45 -1.13 -7.12
N ILE A 64 -10.76 -1.14 -6.83
CA ILE A 64 -11.31 -1.64 -5.56
C ILE A 64 -10.96 -3.12 -5.35
N LYS A 65 -11.15 -3.96 -6.37
CA LYS A 65 -10.85 -5.40 -6.27
C LYS A 65 -9.37 -5.66 -5.98
N ILE A 66 -8.47 -4.99 -6.70
CA ILE A 66 -7.02 -5.13 -6.54
C ILE A 66 -6.61 -4.65 -5.14
N SER A 67 -7.00 -3.44 -4.75
CA SER A 67 -6.63 -2.87 -3.45
C SER A 67 -7.14 -3.72 -2.30
N LYS A 68 -8.41 -4.14 -2.35
CA LYS A 68 -9.00 -5.00 -1.32
C LYS A 68 -8.25 -6.33 -1.19
N PHE A 69 -7.94 -6.98 -2.31
CA PHE A 69 -7.19 -8.23 -2.30
C PHE A 69 -5.81 -8.07 -1.65
N LEU A 70 -5.07 -7.02 -2.00
CA LEU A 70 -3.74 -6.76 -1.46
C LEU A 70 -3.80 -6.37 0.03
N THR A 71 -4.77 -5.57 0.45
CA THR A 71 -4.99 -5.23 1.86
C THR A 71 -5.35 -6.46 2.69
N ASP A 72 -6.22 -7.33 2.19
CA ASP A 72 -6.57 -8.58 2.88
C ASP A 72 -5.34 -9.50 3.02
N PHE A 73 -4.47 -9.53 2.00
CA PHE A 73 -3.22 -10.28 2.03
C PHE A 73 -2.20 -9.73 3.03
N GLU A 74 -2.04 -8.41 3.12
CA GLU A 74 -1.18 -7.76 4.12
C GLU A 74 -1.68 -8.04 5.54
N ASN A 75 -2.99 -7.90 5.77
CA ASN A 75 -3.61 -8.23 7.06
C ASN A 75 -3.37 -9.69 7.46
N LEU A 76 -3.43 -10.62 6.51
CA LEU A 76 -3.12 -12.04 6.75
C LEU A 76 -1.65 -12.21 7.15
N THR A 77 -0.75 -11.56 6.43
CA THR A 77 0.70 -11.61 6.66
C THR A 77 1.05 -11.05 8.05
N GLU A 78 0.45 -9.93 8.44
CA GLU A 78 0.64 -9.33 9.76
C GLU A 78 0.16 -10.27 10.87
N LYS A 79 -1.05 -10.83 10.76
CA LYS A 79 -1.58 -11.81 11.72
C LYS A 79 -0.66 -13.01 11.87
N GLN A 80 -0.13 -13.54 10.76
CA GLN A 80 0.80 -14.66 10.79
C GLN A 80 2.14 -14.29 11.44
N SER A 81 2.66 -13.10 11.17
CA SER A 81 3.88 -12.57 11.80
C SER A 81 3.72 -12.44 13.32
N ILE A 82 2.59 -11.90 13.78
CA ILE A 82 2.25 -11.81 15.20
C ILE A 82 2.19 -13.22 15.82
N LYS A 83 1.51 -14.17 15.17
CA LYS A 83 1.42 -15.56 15.65
C LYS A 83 2.81 -16.19 15.81
N VAL A 84 3.68 -16.05 14.82
CA VAL A 84 5.06 -16.56 14.87
C VAL A 84 5.84 -15.90 16.02
N LYS A 85 5.71 -14.60 16.21
CA LYS A 85 6.35 -13.86 17.32
C LYS A 85 5.89 -14.38 18.68
N LEU A 86 4.59 -14.58 18.86
CA LEU A 86 4.03 -15.12 20.10
C LEU A 86 4.49 -16.55 20.37
N LEU A 87 4.50 -17.42 19.36
CA LEU A 87 4.99 -18.79 19.50
C LEU A 87 6.48 -18.86 19.83
N LYS A 88 7.31 -17.99 19.24
CA LYS A 88 8.74 -17.87 19.60
C LYS A 88 8.90 -17.45 21.06
N ASN A 89 8.14 -16.47 21.52
CA ASN A 89 8.18 -16.02 22.91
C ASN A 89 7.73 -17.13 23.87
N TYR A 90 6.66 -17.84 23.53
CA TYR A 90 6.17 -18.97 24.32
C TYR A 90 7.20 -20.10 24.41
N LYS A 91 7.80 -20.50 23.28
CA LYS A 91 8.89 -21.48 23.23
C LYS A 91 10.05 -21.08 24.14
N ASN A 92 10.47 -19.82 24.08
CA ASN A 92 11.57 -19.31 24.92
C ASN A 92 11.20 -19.34 26.40
N GLY A 93 9.94 -19.04 26.75
CA GLY A 93 9.44 -19.15 28.12
C GLY A 93 9.45 -20.58 28.64
N LEU A 94 9.05 -21.56 27.81
CA LEU A 94 9.12 -22.98 28.17
C LEU A 94 10.56 -23.47 28.35
N LEU A 95 11.46 -23.13 27.42
CA LEU A 95 12.87 -23.50 27.53
C LEU A 95 13.52 -22.97 28.81
N ARG A 96 13.20 -21.73 29.21
CA ARG A 96 13.68 -21.18 30.50
C ARG A 96 13.22 -22.01 31.70
N LYS A 97 12.01 -22.58 31.66
CA LYS A 97 11.48 -23.45 32.73
C LYS A 97 12.06 -24.86 32.73
N MET A 98 12.71 -25.32 31.66
CA MET A 98 13.28 -26.66 31.58
C MET A 98 14.69 -26.77 32.18
N PHE A 99 15.38 -25.64 32.31
CA PHE A 99 16.76 -25.57 32.82
C PHE A 99 16.86 -24.79 34.14
N VAL A 100 15.74 -24.64 34.85
CA VAL A 100 15.63 -24.11 36.21
C VAL A 100 15.03 -25.21 37.09
#